data_AF-A0A7W0ZAR3-F1
#
_entry.id   AF-A0A7W0ZAR3-F1
#
_cell.length_a   1.000
_cell.length_b   1.000
_cell.length_c   1.000
_cell.angle_alpha   90.00
_cell.angle_beta   90.00
_cell.angle_gamma   90.00
#
_symmetry.space_group_name_H-M   'P 1'
#
loop_
_entity.id
_entity.type
_entity.pdbx_description
1 polymer ?
#
loop_
_entity_poly.entity_id
_entity_poly.type
_entity_poly.pdbx_seq_one_letter_code
_entity_poly.pdbx_strand_id
1 'polypeptide(L)'
;MTRAHVTRAAALLALAAAAVLVVFALDLLRWSRGLEAEDVRFLASPSQSRFSDPETLLPFKTTEAALEGSDDLAFRRQLQGYARVRPRVALDFQRVQSLRAETQLGLARLSRSDPDSRRRSRAANMIGVLALDERLAPRDPEALSDLIRGAIGSFRNAVEIDPSNSDAKLNLEQALRIAKAASLGGPAPSGGRNTGERAGLGQPGSGY
;
A
#
# COMPACT_ATOMS: atom_id res chain seq x y z
N MET A 1 -58.22 15.72 18.81
CA MET A 1 -57.26 16.29 17.83
C MET A 1 -57.70 15.87 16.43
N THR A 2 -58.08 16.82 15.59
CA THR A 2 -58.72 16.56 14.28
C THR A 2 -57.69 16.03 13.27
N ARG A 3 -58.11 15.11 12.37
CA ARG A 3 -57.27 14.51 11.30
C ARG A 3 -56.39 15.52 10.56
N ALA A 4 -56.86 16.76 10.39
CA ALA A 4 -56.14 17.85 9.76
C ALA A 4 -54.84 18.27 10.47
N HIS A 5 -54.76 18.17 11.81
CA HIS A 5 -53.52 18.45 12.54
C HIS A 5 -52.50 17.32 12.37
N VAL A 6 -52.97 16.07 12.33
CA VAL A 6 -52.11 14.89 12.11
C VAL A 6 -51.51 14.92 10.71
N THR A 7 -52.30 15.24 9.68
CA THR A 7 -51.79 15.34 8.31
C THR A 7 -50.79 16.48 8.13
N ARG A 8 -51.03 17.65 8.75
CA ARG A 8 -50.06 18.76 8.73
C ARG A 8 -48.76 18.41 9.45
N ALA A 9 -48.84 17.76 10.62
CA ALA A 9 -47.66 17.30 11.34
C ALA A 9 -46.86 16.26 10.53
N ALA A 10 -47.55 15.30 9.92
CA ALA A 10 -46.92 14.31 9.04
C ALA A 10 -46.26 14.97 7.81
N ALA A 11 -46.90 15.97 7.20
CA ALA A 11 -46.34 16.71 6.07
C ALA A 11 -45.08 17.51 6.46
N LEU A 12 -45.08 18.14 7.64
CA LEU A 12 -43.90 18.86 8.15
C LEU A 12 -42.74 17.90 8.46
N LEU A 13 -43.02 16.73 9.05
CA LEU A 13 -42.01 15.69 9.29
C LEU A 13 -41.44 15.15 7.97
N ALA A 14 -42.30 14.89 6.99
CA ALA A 14 -41.86 14.43 5.66
C ALA A 14 -40.98 15.49 4.97
N LEU A 15 -41.33 16.77 5.07
CA LEU A 15 -40.54 17.87 4.53
C LEU A 15 -39.17 17.99 5.21
N ALA A 16 -39.14 17.87 6.54
CA ALA A 16 -37.89 17.88 7.30
C ALA A 16 -36.99 16.69 6.94
N ALA A 17 -37.56 15.49 6.82
CA ALA A 17 -36.84 14.30 6.39
C ALA A 17 -36.29 14.45 4.97
N ALA A 18 -37.08 15.00 4.04
CA ALA A 18 -36.63 15.27 2.68
C ALA A 18 -35.45 16.26 2.64
N ALA A 19 -35.51 17.34 3.44
CA ALA A 19 -34.42 18.30 3.54
C ALA A 19 -33.12 17.65 4.04
N VAL A 20 -33.21 16.79 5.08
CA VAL A 20 -32.05 16.05 5.59
C VAL A 20 -31.46 15.12 4.53
N LEU A 21 -32.30 14.40 3.78
CA LEU A 21 -31.84 13.53 2.69
C LEU A 21 -31.15 14.30 1.56
N VAL A 22 -31.64 15.50 1.23
CA VAL A 22 -31.00 16.37 0.24
C VAL A 22 -29.63 16.82 0.71
N VAL A 23 -29.49 17.26 1.96
CA VAL A 23 -28.18 17.65 2.52
C VAL A 23 -27.22 16.46 2.54
N PHE A 24 -27.70 15.28 2.94
CA PHE A 24 -26.91 14.05 2.91
C PHE A 24 -26.40 13.72 1.49
N ALA A 25 -27.26 13.82 0.48
CA ALA A 25 -26.88 13.59 -0.91
C ALA A 25 -25.85 14.62 -1.42
N LEU A 26 -25.98 15.89 -1.00
CA LEU A 26 -25.00 16.93 -1.34
C LEU A 26 -23.63 16.66 -0.72
N ASP A 27 -23.60 16.21 0.55
CA ASP A 27 -22.36 15.82 1.22
C ASP A 27 -21.70 14.63 0.52
N LEU A 28 -22.49 13.63 0.11
CA LEU A 28 -22.01 12.47 -0.62
C LEU A 28 -21.33 12.87 -1.94
N LEU A 29 -21.95 13.76 -2.71
CA LEU A 29 -21.42 14.28 -3.98
C LEU A 29 -20.18 15.15 -3.78
N ARG A 30 -20.12 15.93 -2.69
CA ARG A 30 -18.94 16.72 -2.34
C ARG A 30 -17.77 15.83 -1.96
N TRP A 31 -18.04 14.78 -1.18
CA TRP A 31 -17.04 13.82 -0.76
C TRP A 31 -16.45 13.09 -1.97
N SER A 32 -17.29 12.59 -2.88
CA SER A 32 -16.81 11.86 -4.07
C SER A 32 -15.93 12.74 -4.96
N ARG A 33 -16.37 13.98 -5.26
CA ARG A 33 -15.60 14.93 -6.08
C ARG A 33 -14.31 15.38 -5.40
N GLY A 34 -14.33 15.57 -4.09
CA GLY A 34 -13.15 15.92 -3.30
C GLY A 34 -12.09 14.83 -3.38
N LEU A 35 -12.50 13.57 -3.19
CA LEU A 35 -11.62 12.41 -3.29
C LEU A 35 -11.04 12.23 -4.70
N GLU A 36 -11.86 12.35 -5.75
CA GLU A 36 -11.37 12.28 -7.14
C GLU A 36 -10.33 13.38 -7.44
N ALA A 37 -10.57 14.61 -6.97
CA ALA A 37 -9.62 15.70 -7.14
C ALA A 37 -8.32 15.48 -6.34
N GLU A 38 -8.39 14.83 -5.18
CA GLU A 38 -7.20 14.42 -4.43
C GLU A 38 -6.45 13.28 -5.13
N ASP A 39 -7.14 12.32 -5.74
CA ASP A 39 -6.50 11.25 -6.51
C ASP A 39 -5.75 11.78 -7.73
N VAL A 40 -6.35 12.71 -8.47
CA VAL A 40 -5.66 13.36 -9.60
C VAL A 40 -4.40 14.09 -9.13
N ARG A 41 -4.47 14.79 -8.00
CA ARG A 41 -3.30 15.46 -7.39
C ARG A 41 -2.26 14.47 -6.92
N PHE A 42 -2.68 13.34 -6.35
CA PHE A 42 -1.80 12.26 -5.93
C PHE A 42 -1.08 11.66 -7.13
N LEU A 43 -1.78 11.35 -8.23
CA LEU A 43 -1.16 10.83 -9.45
C LEU A 43 -0.16 11.82 -10.06
N ALA A 44 -0.43 13.12 -10.00
CA ALA A 44 0.47 14.15 -10.50
C ALA A 44 1.73 14.33 -9.62
N SER A 45 1.58 14.30 -8.29
CA SER A 45 2.70 14.50 -7.35
C SER A 45 2.57 13.65 -6.08
N PRO A 46 2.85 12.33 -6.15
CA PRO A 46 2.55 11.38 -5.06
C PRO A 46 3.24 11.70 -3.72
N SER A 47 4.48 12.20 -3.78
CA SER A 47 5.27 12.48 -2.57
C SER A 47 4.89 13.80 -1.90
N GLN A 48 4.26 14.73 -2.63
CA GLN A 48 3.88 16.06 -2.11
C GLN A 48 2.39 16.15 -1.75
N SER A 49 1.54 15.32 -2.35
CA SER A 49 0.10 15.29 -2.08
C SER A 49 -0.25 14.98 -0.62
N ARG A 50 -1.41 15.48 -0.20
CA ARG A 50 -2.04 15.18 1.09
C ARG A 50 -3.51 14.86 0.86
N PHE A 51 -3.93 13.70 1.38
CA PHE A 51 -5.34 13.37 1.49
C PHE A 51 -5.92 14.04 2.73
N SER A 52 -7.02 14.75 2.57
CA SER A 52 -7.68 15.49 3.64
C SER A 52 -9.09 14.95 3.84
N ASP A 53 -9.65 15.12 5.04
CA ASP A 53 -11.07 14.82 5.25
C ASP A 53 -11.89 15.85 4.43
N PRO A 54 -12.82 15.42 3.55
CA PRO A 54 -13.69 16.35 2.84
C PRO A 54 -14.60 17.13 3.81
N GLU A 55 -14.94 18.37 3.46
CA GLU A 55 -15.89 19.17 4.25
C GLU A 55 -17.29 18.54 4.21
N THR A 56 -17.88 18.30 5.39
CA THR A 56 -19.26 17.80 5.54
C THR A 56 -20.17 18.86 6.15
N LEU A 57 -21.37 18.99 5.61
CA LEU A 57 -22.43 19.84 6.16
C LEU A 57 -23.15 19.17 7.33
N LEU A 58 -23.31 17.85 7.28
CA LEU A 58 -23.94 17.09 8.36
C LEU A 58 -22.99 16.91 9.54
N PRO A 59 -23.44 17.16 10.78
CA PRO A 59 -22.67 16.85 11.96
C PRO A 59 -22.54 15.33 12.15
N PHE A 60 -21.60 14.91 13.00
CA PHE A 60 -21.38 13.52 13.44
C PHE A 60 -20.83 12.54 12.41
N LYS A 61 -20.22 12.99 11.30
CA LYS A 61 -19.55 12.11 10.31
C LYS A 61 -20.45 10.99 9.76
N THR A 62 -21.77 11.23 9.72
CA THR A 62 -22.76 10.24 9.26
C THR A 62 -22.54 9.83 7.81
N THR A 63 -22.09 10.76 6.97
CA THR A 63 -21.71 10.51 5.57
C THR A 63 -20.49 9.59 5.46
N GLU A 64 -19.48 9.77 6.33
CA GLU A 64 -18.27 8.94 6.38
C GLU A 64 -18.59 7.49 6.79
N ALA A 65 -19.45 7.33 7.80
CA ALA A 65 -19.92 6.03 8.27
C ALA A 65 -20.80 5.30 7.24
N ALA A 66 -21.67 6.03 6.53
CA ALA A 66 -22.54 5.47 5.50
C ALA A 66 -21.78 5.03 4.23
N LEU A 67 -20.61 5.62 3.97
CA LEU A 67 -19.79 5.32 2.79
C LEU A 67 -18.74 4.22 2.99
N GLU A 68 -18.61 3.66 4.20
CA GLU A 68 -17.37 2.96 4.61
C GLU A 68 -16.11 3.83 4.33
N GLY A 69 -16.28 5.15 4.26
CA GLY A 69 -15.30 6.08 3.71
C GLY A 69 -14.03 6.21 4.55
N SER A 70 -14.12 5.86 5.83
CA SER A 70 -12.97 5.79 6.74
C SER A 70 -11.91 4.80 6.29
N ASP A 71 -12.33 3.67 5.69
CA ASP A 71 -11.42 2.60 5.29
C ASP A 71 -10.69 2.94 3.97
N ASP A 72 -11.41 3.56 3.02
CA ASP A 72 -10.81 4.03 1.78
C ASP A 72 -9.81 5.16 2.04
N LEU A 73 -10.16 6.10 2.92
CA LEU A 73 -9.26 7.18 3.31
C LEU A 73 -8.04 6.66 4.09
N ALA A 74 -8.22 5.66 4.95
CA ALA A 74 -7.11 5.00 5.64
C ALA A 74 -6.12 4.37 4.64
N PHE A 75 -6.62 3.69 3.61
CA PHE A 75 -5.78 3.15 2.54
C PHE A 75 -5.04 4.25 1.77
N ARG A 76 -5.72 5.32 1.36
CA ARG A 76 -5.12 6.47 0.66
C ARG A 76 -4.01 7.13 1.48
N ARG A 77 -4.20 7.30 2.79
CA ARG A 77 -3.16 7.80 3.71
C ARG A 77 -1.94 6.89 3.76
N GLN A 78 -2.11 5.57 3.71
CA GLN A 78 -0.97 4.64 3.63
C GLN A 78 -0.28 4.69 2.26
N LEU A 79 -1.03 4.86 1.16
CA LEU A 79 -0.47 5.06 -0.17
C LEU A 79 0.40 6.34 -0.23
N GLN A 80 -0.04 7.40 0.44
CA GLN A 80 0.72 8.62 0.62
C GLN A 80 2.00 8.41 1.43
N GLY A 81 1.93 7.68 2.55
CA GLY A 81 3.10 7.29 3.34
C GLY A 81 4.11 6.54 2.48
N TYR A 82 3.65 5.53 1.75
CA TYR A 82 4.45 4.74 0.81
C TYR A 82 5.13 5.59 -0.25
N ALA A 83 4.41 6.53 -0.88
CA ALA A 83 4.99 7.44 -1.86
C ALA A 83 6.08 8.37 -1.27
N ARG A 84 5.96 8.74 0.01
CA ARG A 84 6.92 9.60 0.71
C ARG A 84 8.16 8.88 1.20
N VAL A 85 8.09 7.57 1.47
CA VAL A 85 9.26 6.76 1.84
C VAL A 85 10.25 6.63 0.67
N ARG A 86 9.78 6.84 -0.57
CA ARG A 86 10.61 6.81 -1.78
C ARG A 86 10.76 8.20 -2.42
N PRO A 87 11.29 9.21 -1.71
CA PRO A 87 11.45 10.53 -2.28
C PRO A 87 12.49 10.48 -3.41
N ARG A 88 12.28 11.33 -4.43
CA ARG A 88 13.26 11.59 -5.49
C ARG A 88 14.42 12.50 -5.04
N VAL A 89 14.28 13.14 -3.87
CA VAL A 89 15.25 14.08 -3.30
C VAL A 89 15.80 13.48 -2.00
N ALA A 90 17.08 13.76 -1.70
CA ALA A 90 17.72 13.34 -0.46
C ALA A 90 17.00 13.94 0.75
N LEU A 91 16.36 13.08 1.55
CA LEU A 91 15.84 13.42 2.87
C LEU A 91 16.82 12.94 3.94
N ASP A 92 16.72 13.53 5.12
CA ASP A 92 17.38 13.04 6.34
C ASP A 92 17.06 11.55 6.56
N PHE A 93 18.11 10.74 6.70
CA PHE A 93 18.05 9.29 6.86
C PHE A 93 17.17 8.88 8.05
N GLN A 94 17.28 9.58 9.19
CA GLN A 94 16.51 9.25 10.38
C GLN A 94 15.01 9.44 10.14
N ARG A 95 14.63 10.54 9.50
CA ARG A 95 13.24 10.84 9.16
C ARG A 95 12.65 9.81 8.18
N VAL A 96 13.44 9.37 7.20
CA VAL A 96 13.01 8.34 6.24
C VAL A 96 12.78 6.99 6.94
N GLN A 97 13.63 6.62 7.89
CA GLN A 97 13.46 5.36 8.64
C GLN A 97 12.22 5.38 9.53
N SER A 98 11.96 6.49 10.24
CA SER A 98 10.74 6.62 11.04
C SER A 98 9.48 6.54 10.18
N LEU A 99 9.46 7.27 9.05
CA LEU A 99 8.33 7.24 8.12
C LEU A 99 8.11 5.85 7.52
N ARG A 100 9.20 5.13 7.20
CA ARG A 100 9.14 3.75 6.72
C ARG A 100 8.50 2.83 7.74
N ALA A 101 8.97 2.86 8.98
CA ALA A 101 8.45 2.01 10.05
C ALA A 101 6.95 2.27 10.27
N GLU A 102 6.54 3.54 10.30
CA GLU A 102 5.13 3.93 10.41
C GLU A 102 4.29 3.40 9.23
N THR A 103 4.79 3.58 8.00
CA THR A 103 4.13 3.11 6.77
C THR A 103 4.01 1.58 6.76
N GLN A 104 5.07 0.85 7.13
CA GLN A 104 5.04 -0.61 7.20
C GLN A 104 4.03 -1.11 8.25
N LEU A 105 3.96 -0.47 9.42
CA LEU A 105 2.96 -0.76 10.44
C LEU A 105 1.53 -0.47 9.98
N GLY A 106 1.32 0.61 9.23
CA GLY A 106 0.02 0.95 8.65
C GLY A 106 -0.40 -0.06 7.57
N LEU A 107 0.49 -0.37 6.63
CA LEU A 107 0.24 -1.37 5.59
C LEU A 107 0.00 -2.77 6.17
N ALA A 108 0.74 -3.16 7.22
CA ALA A 108 0.55 -4.47 7.86
C ALA A 108 -0.79 -4.57 8.59
N ARG A 109 -1.33 -3.45 9.11
CA ARG A 109 -2.69 -3.40 9.64
C ARG A 109 -3.71 -3.57 8.52
N LEU A 110 -3.59 -2.76 7.46
CA LEU A 110 -4.48 -2.85 6.30
C LEU A 110 -4.48 -4.26 5.70
N SER A 111 -3.32 -4.87 5.48
CA SER A 111 -3.23 -6.21 4.89
C SER A 111 -3.94 -7.30 5.70
N ARG A 112 -4.16 -7.08 7.00
CA ARG A 112 -4.84 -8.04 7.89
C ARG A 112 -6.33 -7.74 8.07
N SER A 113 -6.71 -6.48 8.21
CA SER A 113 -8.04 -6.10 8.70
C SER A 113 -8.90 -5.29 7.73
N ASP A 114 -8.39 -4.86 6.58
CA ASP A 114 -9.22 -4.12 5.61
C ASP A 114 -10.33 -5.05 5.04
N PRO A 115 -11.59 -4.59 4.98
CA PRO A 115 -12.69 -5.40 4.47
C PRO A 115 -12.53 -5.75 2.98
N ASP A 116 -11.84 -4.91 2.19
CA ASP A 116 -11.60 -5.16 0.77
C ASP A 116 -10.34 -6.01 0.58
N SER A 117 -10.51 -7.23 0.08
CA SER A 117 -9.40 -8.14 -0.24
C SER A 117 -8.41 -7.54 -1.24
N ARG A 118 -8.86 -6.71 -2.19
CA ARG A 118 -7.97 -6.05 -3.15
C ARG A 118 -7.06 -5.05 -2.44
N ARG A 119 -7.60 -4.26 -1.49
CA ARG A 119 -6.79 -3.36 -0.65
C ARG A 119 -5.82 -4.13 0.24
N ARG A 120 -6.27 -5.25 0.85
CA ARG A 120 -5.39 -6.12 1.64
C ARG A 120 -4.22 -6.66 0.82
N SER A 121 -4.49 -7.16 -0.38
CA SER A 121 -3.48 -7.66 -1.31
C SER A 121 -2.50 -6.56 -1.74
N ARG A 122 -2.99 -5.37 -2.11
CA ARG A 122 -2.14 -4.23 -2.45
C ARG A 122 -1.25 -3.81 -1.29
N ALA A 123 -1.77 -3.80 -0.06
CA ALA A 123 -0.98 -3.47 1.13
C ALA A 123 0.13 -4.50 1.37
N ALA A 124 -0.17 -5.80 1.28
CA ALA A 124 0.84 -6.87 1.36
C ALA A 124 1.91 -6.74 0.27
N ASN A 125 1.52 -6.42 -0.96
CA ASN A 125 2.45 -6.17 -2.06
C ASN A 125 3.38 -4.99 -1.76
N MET A 126 2.85 -3.86 -1.26
CA MET A 126 3.65 -2.69 -0.91
C MET A 126 4.66 -2.97 0.22
N ILE A 127 4.32 -3.82 1.19
CA ILE A 127 5.27 -4.26 2.23
C ILE A 127 6.48 -4.95 1.60
N GLY A 128 6.25 -5.86 0.63
CA GLY A 128 7.33 -6.53 -0.11
C GLY A 128 8.19 -5.57 -0.91
N VAL A 129 7.59 -4.58 -1.58
CA VAL A 129 8.35 -3.56 -2.32
C VAL A 129 9.18 -2.68 -1.38
N LEU A 130 8.63 -2.29 -0.22
CA LEU A 130 9.39 -1.55 0.79
C LEU A 130 10.57 -2.39 1.29
N ALA A 131 10.38 -3.68 1.54
CA ALA A 131 11.45 -4.55 1.99
C ALA A 131 12.62 -4.57 0.99
N LEU A 132 12.35 -4.64 -0.32
CA LEU A 132 13.38 -4.67 -1.38
C LEU A 132 13.93 -3.30 -1.78
N ASP A 133 13.77 -2.25 -0.96
CA ASP A 133 14.33 -0.94 -1.29
C ASP A 133 15.87 -0.97 -1.26
N GLU A 134 16.47 -0.95 -2.44
CA GLU A 134 17.93 -1.05 -2.67
C GLU A 134 18.75 -0.05 -1.86
N ARG A 135 18.20 1.13 -1.56
CA ARG A 135 18.87 2.17 -0.77
C ARG A 135 19.20 1.72 0.65
N LEU A 136 18.48 0.73 1.14
CA LEU A 136 18.55 0.19 2.50
C LEU A 136 18.86 -1.30 2.51
N ALA A 137 19.11 -1.91 1.35
CA ALA A 137 19.46 -3.30 1.27
C ALA A 137 20.75 -3.57 2.08
N PRO A 138 20.78 -4.60 2.93
CA PRO A 138 21.97 -5.01 3.63
C PRO A 138 23.11 -5.30 2.64
N ARG A 139 24.33 -4.94 3.03
CA ARG A 139 25.54 -5.33 2.29
C ARG A 139 25.95 -6.77 2.59
N ASP A 140 25.50 -7.29 3.71
CA ASP A 140 25.74 -8.67 4.13
C ASP A 140 24.88 -9.65 3.31
N PRO A 141 25.48 -10.69 2.70
CA PRO A 141 24.75 -11.64 1.86
C PRO A 141 23.67 -12.45 2.59
N GLU A 142 23.86 -12.78 3.87
CA GLU A 142 22.87 -13.53 4.65
C GLU A 142 21.66 -12.65 4.96
N ALA A 143 21.90 -11.44 5.46
CA ALA A 143 20.86 -10.45 5.71
C ALA A 143 20.09 -10.07 4.43
N LEU A 144 20.78 -9.98 3.29
CA LEU A 144 20.14 -9.77 1.99
C LEU A 144 19.24 -10.96 1.59
N SER A 145 19.71 -12.18 1.81
CA SER A 145 18.93 -13.39 1.53
C SER A 145 17.66 -13.48 2.38
N ASP A 146 17.74 -13.12 3.66
CA ASP A 146 16.59 -13.08 4.56
C ASP A 146 15.58 -11.99 4.15
N LEU A 147 16.08 -10.82 3.75
CA LEU A 147 15.26 -9.74 3.24
C LEU A 147 14.49 -10.16 1.97
N ILE A 148 15.16 -10.83 1.03
CA ILE A 148 14.54 -11.32 -0.20
C ILE A 148 13.48 -12.38 0.12
N ARG A 149 13.75 -13.31 1.06
CA ARG A 149 12.78 -14.30 1.51
C ARG A 149 11.53 -13.66 2.13
N GLY A 150 11.71 -12.64 2.96
CA GLY A 150 10.59 -11.88 3.55
C GLY A 150 9.74 -11.16 2.48
N ALA A 151 10.38 -10.58 1.47
CA ALA A 151 9.68 -9.95 0.35
C ALA A 151 8.89 -10.96 -0.49
N ILE A 152 9.48 -12.12 -0.81
CA ILE A 152 8.78 -13.23 -1.49
C ILE A 152 7.55 -13.67 -0.70
N GLY A 153 7.66 -13.82 0.63
CA GLY A 153 6.53 -14.15 1.49
C GLY A 153 5.42 -13.10 1.41
N SER A 154 5.78 -11.82 1.40
CA SER A 154 4.80 -10.71 1.29
C SER A 154 4.09 -10.71 -0.07
N PHE A 155 4.80 -10.95 -1.18
CA PHE A 155 4.20 -11.04 -2.50
C PHE A 155 3.33 -12.29 -2.69
N ARG A 156 3.74 -13.44 -2.15
CA ARG A 156 2.91 -14.65 -2.15
C ARG A 156 1.60 -14.42 -1.39
N ASN A 157 1.68 -13.86 -0.19
CA ASN A 157 0.49 -13.51 0.58
C ASN A 157 -0.42 -12.54 -0.19
N ALA A 158 0.14 -11.55 -0.90
CA ALA A 158 -0.64 -10.66 -1.75
C ALA A 158 -1.39 -11.41 -2.86
N VAL A 159 -0.73 -12.36 -3.53
CA VAL A 159 -1.36 -13.21 -4.58
C VAL A 159 -2.40 -14.17 -3.99
N GLU A 160 -2.17 -14.69 -2.79
CA GLU A 160 -3.13 -15.56 -2.08
C GLU A 160 -4.40 -14.80 -1.67
N ILE A 161 -4.24 -13.55 -1.20
CA ILE A 161 -5.37 -12.69 -0.84
C ILE A 161 -6.19 -12.29 -2.06
N ASP A 162 -5.53 -11.90 -3.16
CA ASP A 162 -6.18 -11.53 -4.42
C ASP A 162 -5.41 -12.11 -5.62
N PRO A 163 -5.86 -13.26 -6.16
CA PRO A 163 -5.25 -13.88 -7.33
C PRO A 163 -5.33 -13.03 -8.60
N SER A 164 -6.13 -11.96 -8.63
CA SER A 164 -6.21 -11.05 -9.79
C SER A 164 -5.16 -9.93 -9.75
N ASN A 165 -4.41 -9.77 -8.66
CA ASN A 165 -3.38 -8.74 -8.53
C ASN A 165 -2.16 -9.06 -9.40
N SER A 166 -2.10 -8.45 -10.59
CA SER A 166 -1.02 -8.61 -11.56
C SER A 166 0.32 -8.08 -11.05
N ASP A 167 0.31 -6.98 -10.31
CA ASP A 167 1.53 -6.34 -9.80
C ASP A 167 2.21 -7.23 -8.77
N ALA A 168 1.43 -7.87 -7.89
CA ALA A 168 1.96 -8.83 -6.92
C ALA A 168 2.61 -10.04 -7.59
N LYS A 169 2.01 -10.55 -8.69
CA LYS A 169 2.60 -11.66 -9.46
C LYS A 169 3.91 -11.26 -10.11
N LEU A 170 3.97 -10.09 -10.74
CA LEU A 170 5.16 -9.58 -11.38
C LEU A 170 6.29 -9.32 -10.37
N ASN A 171 5.96 -8.70 -9.23
CA ASN A 171 6.91 -8.48 -8.15
C ASN A 171 7.41 -9.80 -7.54
N LEU A 172 6.52 -10.79 -7.36
CA LEU A 172 6.89 -12.14 -6.92
C LEU A 172 7.87 -12.79 -7.89
N GLU A 173 7.57 -12.74 -9.19
CA GLU A 173 8.44 -13.27 -10.23
C GLU A 173 9.83 -12.61 -10.17
N GLN A 174 9.88 -11.28 -10.08
CA GLN A 174 11.14 -10.55 -10.00
C GLN A 174 11.93 -10.94 -8.74
N ALA A 175 11.28 -11.02 -7.58
CA ALA A 175 11.93 -11.42 -6.33
C ALA A 175 12.48 -12.85 -6.40
N LEU A 176 11.75 -13.78 -7.01
CA LEU A 176 12.20 -15.16 -7.22
C LEU A 176 13.41 -15.23 -8.17
N ARG A 177 13.43 -14.41 -9.23
CA ARG A 177 14.58 -14.31 -10.14
C ARG A 177 15.82 -13.77 -9.40
N ILE A 178 15.66 -12.75 -8.56
CA ILE A 178 16.74 -12.20 -7.73
C ILE A 178 17.28 -13.27 -6.76
N ALA A 179 16.39 -13.99 -6.05
CA ALA A 179 16.78 -15.07 -5.13
C ALA A 179 17.56 -16.18 -5.85
N LYS A 180 17.08 -16.58 -7.04
CA LYS A 180 17.77 -17.58 -7.87
C LYS A 180 19.17 -17.10 -8.28
N ALA A 181 19.29 -15.86 -8.73
CA ALA A 181 20.60 -15.29 -9.08
C ALA A 181 21.55 -15.25 -7.87
N ALA A 182 21.06 -14.86 -6.69
CA ALA A 182 21.86 -14.86 -5.46
C ALA A 182 22.34 -16.27 -5.06
N SER A 183 21.48 -17.29 -5.22
CA SER A 183 21.87 -18.69 -4.94
C SER A 183 22.90 -19.27 -5.93
N LEU A 184 22.88 -18.79 -7.18
CA LEU A 184 23.82 -19.22 -8.23
C LEU A 184 25.18 -18.51 -8.12
N GLY A 185 25.21 -17.32 -7.54
CA GLY A 185 26.42 -16.55 -7.25
C GLY A 185 27.09 -16.94 -5.94
N GLY A 186 27.07 -18.23 -5.56
CA GLY A 186 27.68 -18.76 -4.33
C GLY A 186 29.10 -18.22 -4.06
N PRO A 187 29.60 -18.31 -2.82
CA PRO A 187 30.79 -17.60 -2.37
C PRO A 187 31.89 -17.74 -3.42
N ALA A 188 32.36 -16.59 -3.92
CA ALA A 188 33.48 -16.55 -4.86
C ALA A 188 34.53 -17.53 -4.35
N PRO A 189 35.08 -18.42 -5.20
CA PRO A 189 36.13 -19.32 -4.75
C PRO A 189 37.17 -18.45 -4.06
N SER A 190 37.53 -18.79 -2.83
CA SER A 190 38.67 -18.22 -2.11
C SER A 190 39.95 -18.65 -2.81
N GLY A 191 40.08 -18.30 -4.08
CA GLY A 191 41.32 -18.37 -4.84
C GLY A 191 42.09 -17.13 -4.46
N GLY A 192 42.98 -17.29 -3.48
CA GLY A 192 44.08 -16.36 -3.30
C GLY A 192 44.69 -16.07 -4.67
N ARG A 193 45.12 -14.82 -4.88
CA ARG A 193 45.75 -14.33 -6.10
C ARG A 193 47.04 -15.12 -6.35
N ASN A 194 46.92 -16.32 -6.92
CA ASN A 194 48.05 -17.12 -7.37
C ASN A 194 48.47 -16.57 -8.73
N THR A 195 49.51 -15.75 -8.71
CA THR A 195 50.39 -15.56 -9.85
C THR A 195 50.99 -16.92 -10.22
N GLY A 196 50.43 -17.57 -11.24
CA GLY A 196 50.96 -18.84 -11.72
C GLY A 196 50.31 -19.23 -13.04
N GLU A 197 51.11 -19.19 -14.10
CA GLU A 197 50.81 -19.75 -15.42
C GLU A 197 50.35 -21.21 -15.30
N ARG A 198 49.05 -21.47 -15.47
CA ARG A 198 48.48 -22.67 -16.10
C ARG A 198 46.95 -22.59 -16.10
N ALA A 199 46.38 -22.53 -17.30
CA ALA A 199 44.95 -22.73 -17.52
C ALA A 199 44.55 -24.14 -17.09
N GLY A 200 43.48 -24.26 -16.30
CA GLY A 200 42.99 -25.54 -15.76
C GLY A 200 41.46 -25.58 -15.71
N LEU A 201 40.89 -26.15 -16.77
CA LEU A 201 39.75 -27.07 -16.82
C LEU A 201 38.61 -26.84 -15.80
N GLY A 202 37.52 -26.24 -16.27
CA GLY A 202 36.23 -26.26 -15.58
C GLY A 202 35.61 -27.67 -15.60
N GLN A 203 35.11 -28.11 -14.45
CA GLN A 203 34.36 -29.36 -14.33
C GLN A 203 32.85 -29.10 -14.49
N PRO A 204 32.15 -29.78 -15.41
CA PRO A 204 30.71 -29.59 -15.63
C PRO A 204 29.88 -30.23 -14.50
N GLY A 205 28.76 -29.58 -14.18
CA GLY A 205 27.95 -29.84 -12.98
C GLY A 205 27.21 -31.18 -12.92
N SER A 206 26.84 -31.56 -11.70
CA SER A 206 25.90 -32.66 -11.44
C SER A 206 24.54 -32.12 -11.05
N GLY A 207 23.52 -32.46 -11.83
CA GLY A 207 22.13 -32.27 -11.46
C GLY A 207 21.67 -33.27 -10.42
N TYR A 208 20.63 -32.87 -9.69
CA TYR A 208 19.55 -33.72 -9.19
C TYR A 208 18.24 -32.95 -9.36
#